data_AF-A0A7C7U3M6-F1
#
_entry.id   AF-A0A7C7U3M6-F1
#
_cell.length_a   1.000
_cell.length_b   1.000
_cell.length_c   1.000
_cell.angle_alpha   90.00
_cell.angle_beta   90.00
_cell.angle_gamma   90.00
#
_symmetry.space_group_name_H-M   'P 1'
#
loop_
_entity.id
_entity.type
_entity.pdbx_description
1 polymer ?
#
loop_
_entity_poly.entity_id
_entity_poly.type
_entity_poly.pdbx_seq_one_letter_code
_entity_poly.pdbx_strand_id
1 'polypeptide(L)'
;MRFERKALRSRSSAIAESDPVLFARQSGCRFQKTPDAPMLWVFHRGHVWLASRFAFLGFSNTFGIGIGAAALHAVSAGAMGTLILEMMPRVALGYYGGPIDASRITVVMFWCVVVGALLRTLGAAGAVEDYLLSLLLGGLICTAAWFLVTLSYWRVLVPRNNLAG
;
A
#
# COMPACT_ATOMS: atom_id res chain seq x y z
N MET A 1 -39.58 14.32 -20.42
CA MET A 1 -39.24 13.34 -19.37
C MET A 1 -39.30 11.85 -19.77
N ARG A 2 -40.00 11.43 -20.85
CA ARG A 2 -40.12 9.98 -21.19
C ARG A 2 -38.91 9.41 -21.97
N PHE A 3 -38.11 10.25 -22.63
CA PHE A 3 -36.93 9.85 -23.40
C PHE A 3 -35.71 9.52 -22.53
N GLU A 4 -35.45 10.26 -21.44
CA GLU A 4 -34.32 10.00 -20.54
C GLU A 4 -34.44 8.68 -19.80
N ARG A 5 -35.66 8.25 -19.44
CA ARG A 5 -35.89 6.95 -18.78
C ARG A 5 -35.54 5.76 -19.68
N LYS A 6 -35.70 5.88 -21.00
CA LYS A 6 -35.31 4.82 -21.95
C LYS A 6 -33.79 4.73 -22.08
N ALA A 7 -33.09 5.87 -22.11
CA ALA A 7 -31.63 5.92 -22.15
C ALA A 7 -30.99 5.38 -20.86
N LEU A 8 -31.57 5.68 -19.70
CA LEU A 8 -31.11 5.14 -18.40
C LEU A 8 -31.39 3.63 -18.27
N ARG A 9 -32.53 3.14 -18.77
CA ARG A 9 -32.86 1.70 -18.75
C ARG A 9 -31.98 0.87 -19.69
N SER A 10 -31.62 1.44 -20.86
CA SER A 10 -30.69 0.83 -21.82
C SER A 10 -29.24 0.81 -21.31
N ARG A 11 -28.79 1.87 -20.62
CA ARG A 11 -27.50 1.84 -19.92
C ARG A 11 -27.50 0.82 -18.78
N SER A 12 -28.57 0.74 -17.99
CA SER A 12 -28.65 -0.15 -16.82
C SER A 12 -28.62 -1.64 -17.18
N SER A 13 -29.18 -2.04 -18.34
CA SER A 13 -29.07 -3.43 -18.82
C SER A 13 -27.68 -3.77 -19.36
N ALA A 14 -26.96 -2.78 -19.92
CA ALA A 14 -25.59 -2.99 -20.39
C ALA A 14 -24.57 -3.14 -19.25
N ILE A 15 -24.79 -2.52 -18.08
CA ILE A 15 -23.91 -2.69 -16.91
C ILE A 15 -24.07 -4.11 -16.32
N ALA A 16 -25.31 -4.59 -16.20
CA ALA A 16 -25.64 -5.89 -15.63
C ALA A 16 -25.04 -7.08 -16.43
N GLU A 17 -24.87 -6.93 -17.74
CA GLU A 17 -24.24 -7.95 -18.60
C GLU A 17 -22.70 -7.91 -18.53
N SER A 18 -22.11 -6.76 -18.18
CA SER A 18 -20.65 -6.60 -18.12
C SER A 18 -20.01 -7.13 -16.83
N ASP A 19 -20.79 -7.20 -15.74
CA ASP A 19 -20.36 -7.67 -14.43
C ASP A 19 -19.79 -9.11 -14.45
N PRO A 20 -20.47 -10.13 -15.00
CA PRO A 20 -19.96 -11.50 -15.00
C PRO A 20 -18.73 -11.68 -15.89
N VAL A 21 -18.63 -10.93 -16.99
CA VAL A 21 -17.46 -10.99 -17.90
C VAL A 21 -16.24 -10.36 -17.25
N LEU A 22 -16.42 -9.25 -16.53
CA LEU A 22 -15.37 -8.61 -15.76
C LEU A 22 -14.92 -9.53 -14.60
N PHE A 23 -15.87 -10.15 -13.90
CA PHE A 23 -15.59 -11.10 -12.82
C PHE A 23 -14.85 -12.35 -13.32
N ALA A 24 -15.26 -12.90 -14.47
CA ALA A 24 -14.59 -14.03 -15.12
C ALA A 24 -13.18 -13.69 -15.61
N ARG A 25 -12.95 -12.44 -16.03
CA ARG A 25 -11.62 -11.95 -16.42
C ARG A 25 -10.72 -11.72 -15.20
N GLN A 26 -11.28 -11.22 -14.09
CA GLN A 26 -10.56 -11.01 -12.84
C GLN A 26 -10.24 -12.33 -12.11
N SER A 27 -11.12 -13.33 -12.19
CA SER A 27 -10.88 -14.65 -11.58
C SER A 27 -9.81 -15.47 -12.31
N GLY A 28 -9.51 -15.14 -13.57
CA GLY A 28 -8.39 -15.68 -14.34
C GLY A 28 -7.02 -15.05 -14.02
N CYS A 29 -6.97 -14.00 -13.18
CA CYS A 29 -5.70 -13.42 -12.73
C CYS A 29 -4.92 -14.46 -11.92
N ARG A 30 -3.93 -15.02 -12.60
CA ARG A 30 -3.00 -16.07 -12.18
C ARG A 30 -2.10 -15.55 -11.05
N PHE A 31 -2.67 -15.35 -9.86
CA PHE A 31 -2.03 -14.80 -8.65
C PHE A 31 -0.76 -15.57 -8.22
N GLN A 32 -0.61 -16.80 -8.68
CA GLN A 32 0.33 -17.78 -8.16
C GLN A 32 1.60 -18.00 -8.99
N LYS A 33 1.80 -17.34 -10.14
CA LYS A 33 2.84 -17.76 -11.10
C LYS A 33 3.89 -16.70 -11.48
N THR A 34 4.22 -15.80 -10.56
CA THR A 34 5.36 -14.88 -10.75
C THR A 34 6.12 -14.63 -9.43
N PRO A 35 6.88 -15.62 -8.92
CA PRO A 35 7.71 -15.43 -7.73
C PRO A 35 8.84 -14.41 -7.92
N ASP A 36 9.20 -14.07 -9.17
CA ASP A 36 10.28 -13.15 -9.52
C ASP A 36 9.88 -11.67 -9.58
N ALA A 37 8.63 -11.34 -9.24
CA ALA A 37 8.16 -9.96 -9.16
C ALA A 37 8.32 -9.44 -7.71
N PRO A 38 9.36 -8.67 -7.36
CA PRO A 38 9.56 -8.13 -6.01
C PRO A 38 8.38 -7.28 -5.50
N MET A 39 7.57 -6.74 -6.42
CA MET A 39 6.33 -6.04 -6.09
C MET A 39 5.28 -6.95 -5.45
N LEU A 40 5.14 -8.21 -5.89
CA LEU A 40 4.16 -9.14 -5.34
C LEU A 40 4.46 -9.46 -3.86
N TRP A 41 5.74 -9.56 -3.52
CA TRP A 41 6.17 -9.78 -2.14
C TRP A 41 5.79 -8.65 -1.20
N VAL A 42 5.78 -7.41 -1.68
CA VAL A 42 5.37 -6.25 -0.87
C VAL A 42 3.87 -6.28 -0.62
N PHE A 43 3.08 -6.68 -1.60
CA PHE A 43 1.64 -6.87 -1.43
C PHE A 43 1.32 -7.90 -0.33
N HIS A 44 1.99 -9.06 -0.35
CA HIS A 44 1.84 -10.08 0.68
C HIS A 44 2.23 -9.56 2.07
N ARG A 45 3.34 -8.80 2.16
CA ARG A 45 3.73 -8.15 3.42
C ARG A 45 2.68 -7.18 3.94
N GLY A 46 2.01 -6.43 3.06
CA GLY A 46 0.88 -5.58 3.43
C GLY A 46 -0.28 -6.35 4.06
N HIS A 47 -0.55 -7.57 3.59
CA HIS A 47 -1.62 -8.43 4.14
C HIS A 47 -1.24 -8.99 5.52
N VAL A 48 0.05 -9.29 5.75
CA VAL A 48 0.53 -9.72 7.07
C VAL A 48 0.27 -8.64 8.11
N TRP A 49 0.48 -7.36 7.79
CA TRP A 49 0.15 -6.25 8.71
C TRP A 49 -1.33 -6.18 9.08
N LEU A 50 -2.21 -6.53 8.15
CA LEU A 50 -3.63 -6.57 8.40
C LEU A 50 -3.98 -7.66 9.42
N ALA A 51 -3.39 -8.86 9.28
CA ALA A 51 -3.52 -9.93 10.27
C ALA A 51 -2.98 -9.50 11.64
N SER A 52 -1.83 -8.82 11.68
CA SER A 52 -1.22 -8.31 12.92
C SER A 52 -2.15 -7.35 13.67
N ARG A 53 -2.88 -6.47 12.99
CA ARG A 53 -3.87 -5.58 13.63
C ARG A 53 -4.90 -6.38 14.43
N PHE A 54 -5.49 -7.41 13.82
CA PHE A 54 -6.51 -8.21 14.47
C PHE A 54 -5.94 -9.03 15.63
N ALA A 55 -4.70 -9.51 15.51
CA ALA A 55 -4.00 -10.17 16.60
C ALA A 55 -3.83 -9.24 17.82
N PHE A 56 -3.37 -8.00 17.61
CA PHE A 56 -3.23 -7.02 18.70
C PHE A 56 -4.58 -6.65 19.31
N LEU A 57 -5.63 -6.48 18.51
CA LEU A 57 -6.97 -6.17 19.02
C LEU A 57 -7.57 -7.32 19.81
N GLY A 58 -7.42 -8.55 19.33
CA GLY A 58 -7.83 -9.77 20.04
C GLY A 58 -7.11 -9.90 21.37
N PHE A 59 -5.79 -9.72 21.38
CA PHE A 59 -4.98 -9.78 22.59
C PHE A 59 -5.36 -8.68 23.60
N SER A 60 -5.59 -7.45 23.14
CA SER A 60 -6.08 -6.35 23.98
C SER A 60 -7.40 -6.69 24.67
N ASN A 61 -8.33 -7.29 23.92
CA ASN A 61 -9.65 -7.63 24.43
C ASN A 61 -9.64 -8.84 25.39
N THR A 62 -8.79 -9.83 25.14
CA THR A 62 -8.67 -11.02 26.00
C THR A 62 -7.95 -10.73 27.31
N PHE A 63 -6.90 -9.91 27.29
CA PHE A 63 -6.05 -9.66 28.46
C PHE A 63 -6.27 -8.29 29.12
N GLY A 64 -7.11 -7.43 28.55
CA GLY A 64 -7.35 -6.07 29.05
C GLY A 64 -6.15 -5.13 28.95
N ILE A 65 -5.16 -5.47 28.11
CA ILE A 65 -3.91 -4.71 27.97
C ILE A 65 -4.15 -3.56 26.98
N GLY A 66 -3.70 -2.35 27.33
CA GLY A 66 -3.85 -1.11 26.56
C GLY A 66 -2.98 -1.00 25.29
N ILE A 67 -2.90 -2.04 24.46
CA ILE A 67 -2.11 -2.07 23.20
C ILE A 67 -2.91 -1.59 21.98
N GLY A 68 -3.99 -0.82 22.16
CA GLY A 68 -4.79 -0.28 21.06
C GLY A 68 -4.00 0.60 20.09
N ALA A 69 -2.99 1.32 20.60
CA ALA A 69 -2.07 2.10 19.78
C ALA A 69 -1.24 1.23 18.82
N ALA A 70 -0.82 0.03 19.23
CA ALA A 70 -0.09 -0.91 18.38
C ALA A 70 -0.95 -1.37 17.19
N ALA A 71 -2.23 -1.68 17.44
CA ALA A 71 -3.17 -2.05 16.38
C ALA A 71 -3.43 -0.89 15.39
N LEU A 72 -3.43 0.36 15.88
CA LEU A 72 -3.55 1.54 15.02
C LEU A 72 -2.30 1.77 14.18
N HIS A 73 -1.10 1.62 14.76
CA HIS A 73 0.16 1.75 14.03
C HIS A 73 0.38 0.61 13.03
N ALA A 74 -0.09 -0.61 13.33
CA ALA A 74 0.00 -1.75 12.43
C ALA A 74 -0.81 -1.53 11.14
N VAL A 75 -2.00 -0.95 11.26
CA VAL A 75 -2.83 -0.65 10.08
C VAL A 75 -2.37 0.60 9.34
N SER A 76 -1.99 1.65 10.06
CA SER A 76 -1.63 2.94 9.44
C SER A 76 -0.21 2.91 8.86
N ALA A 77 0.81 2.70 9.70
CA ALA A 77 2.20 2.70 9.26
C ALA A 77 2.56 1.41 8.50
N GLY A 78 2.04 0.26 8.94
CA GLY A 78 2.30 -1.04 8.31
C GLY A 78 1.48 -1.25 7.04
N ALA A 79 0.20 -1.57 7.19
CA ALA A 79 -0.66 -1.99 6.07
C ALA A 79 -0.82 -0.87 5.02
N MET A 80 -1.32 0.31 5.40
CA MET A 80 -1.49 1.41 4.46
C MET A 80 -0.15 1.90 3.90
N GLY A 81 0.86 2.05 4.74
CA GLY A 81 2.20 2.47 4.30
C GLY A 81 2.80 1.57 3.23
N THR A 82 2.77 0.26 3.44
CA THR A 82 3.31 -0.72 2.49
C THR A 82 2.47 -0.82 1.22
N LEU A 83 1.14 -0.86 1.31
CA LEU A 83 0.26 -0.97 0.15
C LEU A 83 0.29 0.28 -0.75
N ILE A 84 0.37 1.48 -0.16
CA ILE A 84 0.45 2.71 -0.97
C ILE A 84 1.79 2.80 -1.69
N LEU A 85 2.90 2.52 -1.00
CA LEU A 85 4.22 2.47 -1.63
C LEU A 85 4.30 1.45 -2.76
N GLU A 86 3.56 0.36 -2.62
CA GLU A 86 3.52 -0.70 -3.61
C GLU A 86 2.72 -0.26 -4.86
N MET A 87 1.67 0.54 -4.67
CA MET A 87 0.86 1.06 -5.77
C MET A 87 1.50 2.22 -6.54
N MET A 88 2.20 3.14 -5.85
CA MET A 88 2.81 4.35 -6.42
C MET A 88 3.70 4.09 -7.67
N PRO A 89 4.70 3.19 -7.63
CA PRO A 89 5.54 2.88 -8.78
C PRO A 89 4.77 2.28 -9.95
N ARG A 90 3.76 1.45 -9.65
CA ARG A 90 2.99 0.73 -10.66
C ARG A 90 2.15 1.67 -11.51
N VAL A 91 1.54 2.65 -10.85
CA VAL A 91 0.76 3.70 -11.53
C VAL A 91 1.72 4.60 -12.33
N ALA A 92 2.82 5.04 -11.72
CA ALA A 92 3.79 5.90 -12.40
C ALA A 92 4.39 5.24 -13.66
N LEU A 93 4.81 3.97 -13.57
CA LEU A 93 5.37 3.22 -14.69
C LEU A 93 4.29 2.88 -15.74
N GLY A 94 3.07 2.59 -15.30
CA GLY A 94 1.93 2.34 -16.19
C GLY A 94 1.57 3.53 -17.07
N TYR A 95 1.66 4.76 -16.57
CA TYR A 95 1.45 5.98 -17.37
C TYR A 95 2.59 6.28 -18.34
N TYR A 96 3.84 5.98 -17.96
CA TYR A 96 5.01 6.20 -18.81
C TYR A 96 5.22 5.11 -19.87
N GLY A 97 4.48 3.99 -19.80
CA GLY A 97 4.68 2.83 -20.69
C GLY A 97 6.05 2.17 -20.51
N GLY A 98 6.77 2.49 -19.44
CA GLY A 98 8.09 1.95 -19.13
C GLY A 98 8.01 0.53 -18.54
N PRO A 99 9.10 -0.26 -18.60
CA PRO A 99 9.14 -1.56 -17.97
C PRO A 99 8.86 -1.43 -16.46
N ILE A 100 7.94 -2.25 -15.95
CA ILE A 100 7.58 -2.32 -14.53
C ILE A 100 8.68 -3.08 -13.79
N ASP A 101 9.86 -2.47 -13.70
CA ASP A 101 11.01 -3.07 -13.05
C ASP A 101 11.28 -2.41 -11.70
N ALA A 102 11.42 -3.23 -10.67
CA ALA A 102 11.66 -2.72 -9.33
C ALA A 102 13.13 -2.32 -9.21
N SER A 103 13.40 -1.04 -9.44
CA SER A 103 14.73 -0.50 -9.21
C SER A 103 15.21 -0.81 -7.79
N ARG A 104 16.52 -0.98 -7.60
CA ARG A 104 17.14 -1.21 -6.28
C ARG A 104 16.72 -0.16 -5.25
N ILE A 105 16.49 1.08 -5.70
CA ILE A 105 16.01 2.20 -4.89
C ILE A 105 14.62 1.89 -4.30
N THR A 106 13.71 1.34 -5.09
CA THR A 106 12.35 0.97 -4.66
C THR A 106 12.38 -0.13 -3.61
N VAL A 107 13.29 -1.11 -3.74
CA VAL A 107 13.48 -2.17 -2.74
C VAL A 107 13.96 -1.60 -1.41
N VAL A 108 14.93 -0.67 -1.42
CA VAL A 108 15.43 -0.01 -0.20
C VAL A 108 14.30 0.75 0.50
N MET A 109 13.48 1.49 -0.26
CA MET A 109 12.33 2.23 0.27
C MET A 109 11.31 1.32 0.96
N PHE A 110 11.01 0.16 0.36
CA PHE A 110 10.11 -0.82 0.95
C PHE A 110 10.63 -1.32 2.30
N TRP A 111 11.93 -1.63 2.39
CA TRP A 111 12.53 -2.05 3.64
C TRP A 111 12.50 -0.95 4.70
N CYS A 112 12.81 0.31 4.33
CA CYS A 112 12.72 1.42 5.27
C CYS A 112 11.32 1.59 5.86
N VAL A 113 10.26 1.53 5.06
CA VAL A 113 8.88 1.64 5.58
C VAL A 113 8.50 0.46 6.45
N VAL A 114 8.86 -0.78 6.07
CA VAL A 114 8.58 -1.96 6.90
C VAL A 114 9.30 -1.87 8.24
N VAL A 115 10.56 -1.45 8.26
CA VAL A 115 11.34 -1.27 9.50
C VAL A 115 10.77 -0.14 10.36
N GLY A 116 10.44 1.00 9.75
CA GLY A 116 9.82 2.13 10.46
C GLY A 116 8.46 1.76 11.06
N ALA A 117 7.65 0.97 10.34
CA ALA A 117 6.38 0.44 10.83
C ALA A 117 6.58 -0.54 11.99
N LEU A 118 7.55 -1.47 11.88
CA LEU A 118 7.89 -2.43 12.94
C LEU A 118 8.28 -1.71 14.24
N LEU A 119 9.20 -0.76 14.17
CA LEU A 119 9.61 0.05 15.32
C LEU A 119 8.40 0.70 16.01
N ARG A 120 7.52 1.35 15.23
CA ARG A 120 6.30 1.97 15.74
C ARG A 120 5.35 0.97 16.40
N THR A 121 5.12 -0.17 15.76
CA THR A 121 4.19 -1.18 16.29
C THR A 121 4.72 -1.89 17.54
N LEU A 122 6.01 -2.23 17.56
CA LEU A 122 6.64 -2.90 18.70
C LEU A 122 6.82 -1.93 19.87
N GLY A 123 7.17 -0.67 19.60
CA GLY A 123 7.19 0.37 20.62
C GLY A 123 5.82 0.58 21.25
N ALA A 124 4.77 0.71 20.44
CA ALA A 124 3.40 0.87 20.95
C ALA A 124 2.82 -0.40 21.59
N ALA A 125 3.39 -1.58 21.32
CA ALA A 125 3.02 -2.83 21.98
C ALA A 125 3.69 -3.00 23.35
N GLY A 126 4.59 -2.08 23.76
CA GLY A 126 5.35 -2.18 25.00
C GLY A 126 6.53 -3.16 24.93
N ALA A 127 6.93 -3.58 23.73
CA ALA A 127 8.07 -4.49 23.53
C ALA A 127 9.43 -3.78 23.57
N VAL A 128 9.45 -2.45 23.64
CA VAL A 128 10.65 -1.61 23.72
C VAL A 128 10.52 -0.74 24.98
N GLU A 129 11.53 -0.76 25.85
CA GLU A 129 11.53 0.06 27.08
C GLU A 129 11.36 1.55 26.78
N ASP A 130 12.15 2.07 25.83
CA ASP A 130 12.11 3.47 25.41
C ASP A 130 11.10 3.71 24.28
N TYR A 131 9.82 3.81 24.64
CA TYR A 131 8.75 4.11 23.68
C TYR A 131 9.02 5.38 22.84
N LEU A 132 9.48 6.46 23.48
CA LEU A 132 9.77 7.74 22.82
C LEU A 132 10.87 7.61 21.77
N LEU A 133 11.95 6.89 22.08
CA LEU A 133 13.04 6.67 21.15
C LEU A 133 12.58 5.84 19.93
N SER A 134 11.82 4.76 20.18
CA SER A 134 11.27 3.93 19.11
C SER A 134 10.32 4.71 18.21
N LEU A 135 9.48 5.58 18.79
CA LEU A 135 8.55 6.44 18.06
C LEU A 135 9.27 7.46 17.18
N LEU A 136 10.33 8.09 17.69
CA LEU A 136 11.15 9.07 16.96
C LEU A 136 11.93 8.41 15.82
N LEU A 137 12.64 7.31 16.10
CA LEU A 137 13.42 6.58 15.10
C LEU A 137 12.51 6.00 14.01
N GLY A 138 11.43 5.33 14.40
CA GLY A 138 10.45 4.81 13.45
C GLY A 138 9.79 5.92 12.62
N GLY A 139 9.63 7.11 13.19
CA GLY A 139 9.07 8.29 12.52
C GLY A 139 10.02 8.86 11.49
N LEU A 140 11.28 9.09 11.88
CA LEU A 140 12.32 9.59 11.01
C LEU A 140 12.56 8.65 9.83
N ILE A 141 12.67 7.35 10.09
CA ILE A 141 12.84 6.34 9.04
C ILE A 141 11.66 6.33 8.08
N CYS A 142 10.43 6.37 8.60
CA CYS A 142 9.23 6.36 7.76
C CYS A 142 9.14 7.64 6.90
N THR A 143 9.33 8.81 7.51
CA THR A 143 9.32 10.10 6.79
C THR A 143 10.41 10.16 5.73
N ALA A 144 11.63 9.71 6.05
CA ALA A 144 12.73 9.65 5.08
C ALA A 144 12.39 8.75 3.89
N ALA A 145 11.77 7.59 4.13
CA ALA A 145 11.36 6.68 3.06
C ALA A 145 10.30 7.32 2.14
N TRP A 146 9.26 7.92 2.71
CA TRP A 146 8.22 8.63 1.95
C TRP A 146 8.76 9.81 1.15
N PHE A 147 9.68 10.56 1.75
CA PHE A 147 10.35 11.68 1.08
C PHE A 147 11.19 11.20 -0.11
N LEU A 148 11.96 10.12 0.07
CA LEU A 148 12.80 9.55 -0.97
C LEU A 148 11.96 9.03 -2.14
N VAL A 149 10.82 8.37 -1.86
CA VAL A 149 9.88 7.87 -2.86
C VAL A 149 9.35 9.03 -3.69
N THR A 150 8.85 10.06 -2.99
CA THR A 150 8.32 11.26 -3.63
C THR A 150 9.35 11.89 -4.57
N LEU A 151 10.60 12.09 -4.11
CA LEU A 151 11.67 12.64 -4.95
C LEU A 151 12.03 11.76 -6.15
N SER A 152 12.05 10.44 -5.97
CA SER A 152 12.45 9.50 -7.03
C SER A 152 11.42 9.45 -8.15
N TYR A 153 10.13 9.38 -7.81
CA TYR A 153 9.06 9.32 -8.80
C TYR A 153 8.64 10.70 -9.32
N TRP A 154 8.82 11.78 -8.55
CA TRP A 154 8.62 13.15 -9.04
C TRP A 154 9.49 13.46 -10.25
N ARG A 155 10.77 13.06 -10.22
CA ARG A 155 11.70 13.28 -11.34
C ARG A 155 11.34 12.47 -12.58
N VAL A 156 10.67 11.34 -12.41
CA VAL A 156 10.14 10.56 -13.53
C VAL A 156 8.94 11.29 -14.14
N LEU A 157 8.04 11.82 -13.30
CA LEU A 157 6.76 12.42 -13.72
C LEU A 157 6.84 13.84 -14.28
N VAL A 158 7.95 14.56 -14.05
CA VAL A 158 8.18 15.90 -14.59
C VAL A 158 9.18 15.80 -15.74
N PRO A 159 8.73 15.74 -17.00
CA PRO A 159 9.59 15.79 -18.16
C PRO A 159 10.45 17.06 -18.14
N ARG A 160 11.77 16.86 -18.24
CA ARG A 160 12.77 17.93 -18.18
C ARG A 160 12.74 18.87 -19.40
N ASN A 161 11.92 18.57 -20.41
CA ASN A 161 11.79 19.29 -21.68
C ASN A 161 10.85 20.51 -21.61
N ASN A 162 10.03 20.65 -20.57
CA ASN A 162 9.08 21.78 -20.45
C ASN A 162 9.66 23.02 -19.75
N LEU A 163 10.97 23.05 -19.47
CA LEU A 163 11.66 24.17 -18.78
C LEU A 163 12.58 24.98 -19.71
N ALA A 164 12.52 24.75 -21.03
CA ALA A 164 13.36 25.40 -22.03
C ALA A 164 12.55 26.07 -23.16
N GLY A 165 11.27 26.38 -22.92
CA GLY A 165 10.40 27.13 -23.83
C GLY A 165 10.10 28.52 -23.32
#